data_AF-A0A9P6CF47-F1
#
_entry.id   AF-A0A9P6CF47-F1
#
_cell.length_a   1.000
_cell.length_b   1.000
_cell.length_c   1.000
_cell.angle_alpha   90.00
_cell.angle_beta   90.00
_cell.angle_gamma   90.00
#
_symmetry.space_group_name_H-M   'P 1'
#
loop_
_entity.id
_entity.type
_entity.pdbx_description
1 polymer ?
#
loop_
_entity_poly.entity_id
_entity_poly.type
_entity_poly.pdbx_seq_one_letter_code
_entity_poly.pdbx_strand_id
1 'polypeptide(L)'
;MGVEKRKPEPESSNSDDIQNKKQRQDEATTSTTPQTNNTTSLQKLLDFTSLGQLSDISDRFEQVGHALLHDFFLVVRCGSMETQFEILELEFYLLKSGCHEDPFTHGSEEQKFGGRWYFHRAPRRSADSHRSSTSLTGYRGGTRKGLDLTIGGPTTSASPYFPAAGGSTADEPLLRGGALLRSLRRVSDSKVISGPSLLVDQVLLLSDSTSISDLVQEKWGGDTAAFAPTTPTNTTASLYLKPRPANSNSLRPPVYRSPRIGLELSHPGTTASPTHPRVVFLPKPYRYFTHPELLTANGRSQTFLGVLQTLRSRGQYGDTIVHTGLQRKLIEVTGIREATVKKYLEDYKSGVDRGKLKSFVGPPGKGASSSPSSYLTMMGTLEKLFLDTKPADHPPE
;
A
#
# COMPACT_ATOMS: atom_id res chain seq x y z
N MET A 1 54.23 42.51 47.18
CA MET A 1 55.09 43.01 46.08
C MET A 1 54.38 42.64 44.79
N GLY A 2 53.57 43.48 44.15
CA GLY A 2 53.64 44.92 44.01
C GLY A 2 54.44 45.25 42.74
N VAL A 3 53.82 46.04 41.86
CA VAL A 3 54.38 46.75 40.70
C VAL A 3 54.43 45.95 39.39
N GLU A 4 54.11 46.45 38.20
CA GLU A 4 53.20 47.46 37.63
C GLU A 4 53.57 47.57 36.14
N LYS A 5 52.57 47.88 35.32
CA LYS A 5 52.56 48.37 33.92
C LYS A 5 53.90 48.86 33.34
N ARG A 6 54.06 48.67 32.02
CA ARG A 6 54.27 49.79 31.06
C ARG A 6 54.03 49.38 29.61
N LYS A 7 53.14 50.14 28.96
CA LYS A 7 53.00 50.37 27.51
C LYS A 7 54.14 51.30 27.07
N PRO A 8 54.53 51.31 25.78
CA PRO A 8 54.13 52.45 24.96
C PRO A 8 53.70 52.09 23.52
N GLU A 9 52.79 52.91 23.00
CA GLU A 9 52.40 53.13 21.59
C GLU A 9 53.33 54.20 20.95
N PRO A 10 53.07 54.78 19.75
CA PRO A 10 52.76 54.22 18.41
C PRO A 10 53.54 54.93 17.27
N GLU A 11 53.56 54.39 16.05
CA GLU A 11 53.71 55.15 14.78
C GLU A 11 52.84 54.43 13.72
N SER A 12 51.72 54.99 13.24
CA SER A 12 51.57 55.91 12.09
C SER A 12 52.32 55.41 10.86
N SER A 13 51.78 55.27 9.65
CA SER A 13 50.65 55.90 8.97
C SER A 13 50.56 55.24 7.59
N ASN A 14 49.37 54.93 7.09
CA ASN A 14 48.93 55.49 5.81
C ASN A 14 47.46 55.19 5.56
N SER A 15 46.74 56.30 5.46
CA SER A 15 45.49 56.50 4.75
C SER A 15 45.59 56.01 3.30
N ASP A 16 44.52 55.41 2.79
CA ASP A 16 43.72 56.11 1.78
C ASP A 16 42.31 55.54 1.71
N ASP A 17 41.40 56.49 1.71
CA ASP A 17 39.96 56.40 1.88
C ASP A 17 39.35 56.76 0.53
N ILE A 18 38.61 55.85 -0.11
CA ILE A 18 37.62 56.23 -1.14
C ILE A 18 36.34 55.40 -0.91
N GLN A 19 35.38 56.06 -0.29
CA GLN A 19 33.95 55.75 -0.32
C GLN A 19 33.38 55.90 -1.75
N ASN A 20 32.47 55.02 -2.19
CA ASN A 20 31.02 55.30 -2.19
C ASN A 20 30.13 54.27 -2.91
N LYS A 21 28.93 54.13 -2.33
CA LYS A 21 27.60 53.85 -2.92
C LYS A 21 27.21 52.45 -3.41
N LYS A 22 26.46 51.77 -2.54
CA LYS A 22 25.00 51.51 -2.65
C LYS A 22 24.51 50.82 -3.94
N GLN A 23 24.27 49.52 -3.84
CA GLN A 23 23.05 48.93 -4.42
C GLN A 23 22.55 47.77 -3.56
N ARG A 24 21.35 47.97 -2.99
CA ARG A 24 20.46 46.90 -2.55
C ARG A 24 20.00 46.17 -3.81
N GLN A 25 20.11 44.85 -3.81
CA GLN A 25 19.16 44.02 -4.53
C GLN A 25 19.00 42.69 -3.79
N ASP A 26 17.74 42.47 -3.41
CA ASP A 26 17.24 41.27 -2.79
C ASP A 26 17.38 40.07 -3.75
N GLU A 27 18.06 39.02 -3.31
CA GLU A 27 17.81 37.67 -3.81
C GLU A 27 17.62 36.74 -2.62
N ALA A 28 16.35 36.64 -2.21
CA ALA A 28 15.86 35.54 -1.41
C ALA A 28 15.97 34.26 -2.25
N THR A 29 17.09 33.55 -2.13
CA THR A 29 17.18 32.17 -2.61
C THR A 29 16.39 31.29 -1.65
N THR A 30 15.11 31.10 -1.97
CA THR A 30 14.22 30.15 -1.33
C THR A 30 14.85 28.77 -1.37
N SER A 31 15.38 28.31 -0.24
CA SER A 31 15.85 26.95 -0.05
C SER A 31 14.64 26.01 -0.05
N THR A 32 14.25 25.51 -1.22
CA THR A 32 13.22 24.49 -1.35
C THR A 32 13.74 23.19 -0.75
N THR A 33 13.30 22.87 0.45
CA THR A 33 13.70 21.71 1.24
C THR A 33 13.36 20.40 0.50
N PRO A 34 14.22 19.37 0.49
CA PRO A 34 13.97 18.09 -0.21
C PRO A 34 12.70 17.35 0.21
N GLN A 35 12.05 17.75 1.30
CA GLN A 35 10.83 17.13 1.85
C GLN A 35 9.57 17.34 0.99
N THR A 36 9.45 18.47 0.28
CA THR A 36 8.25 18.77 -0.53
C THR A 36 8.19 17.90 -1.80
N ASN A 37 9.34 17.61 -2.41
CA ASN A 37 9.40 16.92 -3.71
C ASN A 37 8.89 15.47 -3.65
N ASN A 38 9.20 14.73 -2.57
CA ASN A 38 8.78 13.34 -2.43
C ASN A 38 7.26 13.22 -2.18
N THR A 39 6.69 14.11 -1.37
CA THR A 39 5.26 14.16 -1.10
C THR A 39 4.46 14.50 -2.35
N THR A 40 4.89 15.53 -3.10
CA THR A 40 4.26 15.89 -4.37
C THR A 40 4.37 14.77 -5.42
N SER A 41 5.46 13.99 -5.39
CA SER A 41 5.60 12.82 -6.25
C SER A 41 4.56 11.75 -5.90
N LEU A 42 4.44 11.34 -4.62
CA LEU A 42 3.44 10.35 -4.22
C LEU A 42 2.00 10.82 -4.49
N GLN A 43 1.67 12.08 -4.22
CA GLN A 43 0.34 12.63 -4.53
C GLN A 43 -0.04 12.44 -6.00
N LYS A 44 0.89 12.66 -6.93
CA LYS A 44 0.69 12.41 -8.36
C LYS A 44 0.53 10.92 -8.68
N LEU A 45 1.21 10.03 -7.94
CA LEU A 45 1.05 8.58 -8.10
C LEU A 45 -0.35 8.08 -7.63
N LEU A 46 -1.06 8.83 -6.78
CA LEU A 46 -2.40 8.42 -6.31
C LEU A 46 -3.54 8.80 -7.29
N ASP A 47 -3.23 9.55 -8.35
CA ASP A 47 -4.15 9.87 -9.44
C ASP A 47 -4.05 8.84 -10.58
N PHE A 48 -5.15 8.13 -10.79
CA PHE A 48 -5.33 7.04 -11.75
C PHE A 48 -6.19 7.47 -12.95
N THR A 49 -6.59 8.74 -13.02
CA THR A 49 -7.53 9.25 -14.04
C THR A 49 -7.03 8.99 -15.47
N SER A 50 -5.74 9.23 -15.71
CA SER A 50 -5.12 9.12 -17.04
C SER A 50 -4.78 7.69 -17.47
N LEU A 51 -4.94 6.69 -16.61
CA LEU A 51 -4.50 5.32 -16.89
C LEU A 51 -5.55 4.52 -17.67
N GLY A 52 -5.23 4.17 -18.91
CA GLY A 52 -6.16 3.51 -19.83
C GLY A 52 -6.01 1.99 -19.92
N GLN A 53 -4.85 1.45 -19.56
CA GLN A 53 -4.52 0.04 -19.77
C GLN A 53 -4.17 -0.70 -18.47
N LEU A 54 -4.39 -2.02 -18.46
CA LEU A 54 -4.10 -2.88 -17.31
C LEU A 54 -2.60 -2.90 -16.93
N SER A 55 -1.71 -2.79 -17.91
CA SER A 55 -0.26 -2.66 -17.71
C SER A 55 0.06 -1.38 -16.93
N ASP A 56 -0.48 -0.24 -17.35
CA ASP A 56 -0.24 1.06 -16.70
C ASP A 56 -0.74 1.06 -15.25
N ILE A 57 -1.87 0.41 -14.98
CA ILE A 57 -2.39 0.21 -13.62
C ILE A 57 -1.43 -0.64 -12.78
N SER A 58 -0.91 -1.71 -13.36
CA SER A 58 0.03 -2.61 -12.69
C SER A 58 1.34 -1.90 -12.34
N ASP A 59 1.87 -1.12 -13.28
CA ASP A 59 3.07 -0.30 -13.10
C ASP A 59 2.83 0.80 -12.06
N ARG A 60 1.63 1.39 -12.05
CA ARG A 60 1.26 2.38 -11.03
C ARG A 60 1.17 1.77 -9.64
N PHE A 61 0.55 0.59 -9.49
CA PHE A 61 0.54 -0.15 -8.23
C PHE A 61 1.96 -0.45 -7.75
N GLU A 62 2.87 -0.81 -8.67
CA GLU A 62 4.27 -1.05 -8.33
C GLU A 62 4.95 0.22 -7.80
N GLN A 63 4.79 1.35 -8.49
CA GLN A 63 5.33 2.64 -8.06
C GLN A 63 4.78 3.08 -6.69
N VAL A 64 3.45 3.02 -6.50
CA VAL A 64 2.81 3.39 -5.22
C VAL A 64 3.25 2.44 -4.11
N GLY A 65 3.28 1.13 -4.38
CA GLY A 65 3.71 0.12 -3.41
C GLY A 65 5.14 0.34 -2.95
N HIS A 66 6.07 0.57 -3.89
CA HIS A 66 7.46 0.88 -3.58
C HIS A 66 7.61 2.17 -2.77
N ALA A 67 6.90 3.24 -3.18
CA ALA A 67 6.96 4.51 -2.48
C ALA A 67 6.47 4.34 -1.02
N LEU A 68 5.33 3.72 -0.80
CA LEU A 68 4.78 3.53 0.55
C LEU A 68 5.65 2.63 1.44
N LEU A 69 6.20 1.55 0.89
CA LEU A 69 7.00 0.59 1.66
C LEU A 69 8.41 1.11 1.99
N HIS A 70 9.01 1.93 1.12
CA HIS A 70 10.40 2.37 1.28
C HIS A 70 10.57 3.84 1.66
N ASP A 71 9.75 4.71 1.10
CA ASP A 71 10.03 6.15 1.09
C ASP A 71 9.18 6.93 2.09
N PHE A 72 8.22 6.29 2.76
CA PHE A 72 7.37 6.93 3.76
C PHE A 72 7.29 6.16 5.08
N PHE A 73 7.14 6.92 6.17
CA PHE A 73 6.61 6.46 7.45
C PHE A 73 5.13 6.83 7.53
N LEU A 74 4.33 5.97 8.17
CA LEU A 74 3.02 6.35 8.69
C LEU A 74 3.20 6.95 10.08
N VAL A 75 2.60 8.11 10.34
CA VAL A 75 2.80 8.86 11.57
C VAL A 75 1.47 9.13 12.27
N VAL A 76 1.35 8.67 13.51
CA VAL A 76 0.26 9.06 14.42
C VAL A 76 0.79 10.13 15.36
N ARG A 77 0.16 11.31 15.37
CA ARG A 77 0.44 12.39 16.30
C ARG A 77 -0.74 12.58 17.23
N CYS A 78 -0.49 12.72 18.53
CA CYS A 78 -1.48 13.09 19.53
C CYS A 78 -0.85 14.08 20.53
N GLY A 79 -1.36 15.31 20.56
CA GLY A 79 -0.70 16.41 21.29
C GLY A 79 0.74 16.62 20.82
N SER A 80 1.70 16.50 21.74
CA SER A 80 3.14 16.61 21.48
C SER A 80 3.83 15.28 21.15
N MET A 81 3.11 14.15 21.24
CA MET A 81 3.68 12.82 20.99
C MET A 81 3.53 12.44 19.51
N GLU A 82 4.61 11.93 18.93
CA GLU A 82 4.65 11.38 17.57
C GLU A 82 5.09 9.92 17.63
N THR A 83 4.31 9.01 17.03
CA THR A 83 4.68 7.61 16.84
C THR A 83 4.81 7.31 15.36
N GLN A 84 5.98 6.80 14.96
CA GLN A 84 6.29 6.46 13.57
C GLN A 84 6.21 4.95 13.33
N PHE A 85 5.72 4.61 12.14
CA PHE A 85 5.59 3.24 11.67
C PHE A 85 6.18 3.10 10.27
N GLU A 86 6.89 2.00 10.06
CA GLU A 86 7.18 1.50 8.73
C GLU A 86 5.99 0.68 8.23
N ILE A 87 5.61 0.89 6.97
CA ILE A 87 4.62 0.06 6.30
C ILE A 87 5.34 -1.20 5.82
N LEU A 88 4.86 -2.38 6.24
CA LEU A 88 5.43 -3.66 5.82
C LEU A 88 4.59 -4.36 4.75
N GLU A 89 3.29 -4.10 4.71
CA GLU A 89 2.35 -4.85 3.87
C GLU A 89 1.12 -3.99 3.54
N LEU A 90 0.73 -4.00 2.26
CA LEU A 90 -0.49 -3.35 1.76
C LEU A 90 -1.16 -4.14 0.62
N GLU A 91 -2.45 -3.89 0.38
CA GLU A 91 -3.24 -4.51 -0.70
C GLU A 91 -3.99 -3.48 -1.53
N PHE A 92 -3.90 -3.57 -2.86
CA PHE A 92 -4.63 -2.69 -3.76
C PHE A 92 -6.02 -3.22 -4.13
N TYR A 93 -6.97 -2.30 -4.20
CA TYR A 93 -8.31 -2.48 -4.73
C TYR A 93 -8.62 -1.29 -5.63
N LEU A 94 -9.04 -1.53 -6.87
CA LEU A 94 -9.35 -0.48 -7.81
C LEU A 94 -10.51 -0.88 -8.72
N LEU A 95 -11.53 -0.04 -8.75
CA LEU A 95 -12.63 -0.09 -9.67
C LEU A 95 -12.49 1.08 -10.64
N LYS A 96 -12.09 0.78 -11.88
CA LYS A 96 -11.93 1.72 -12.98
C LYS A 96 -12.65 1.19 -14.22
N SER A 97 -13.75 1.84 -14.60
CA SER A 97 -14.55 1.48 -15.77
C SER A 97 -13.72 1.38 -17.04
N GLY A 98 -13.97 0.34 -17.85
CA GLY A 98 -13.35 0.12 -19.16
C GLY A 98 -11.86 -0.26 -19.13
N CYS A 99 -11.26 -0.43 -17.94
CA CYS A 99 -9.84 -0.74 -17.81
C CYS A 99 -9.54 -1.78 -16.72
N HIS A 100 -9.97 -1.52 -15.49
CA HIS A 100 -9.70 -2.37 -14.33
C HIS A 100 -10.91 -2.45 -13.41
N GLU A 101 -11.84 -3.35 -13.72
CA GLU A 101 -13.12 -3.45 -13.00
C GLU A 101 -13.06 -4.52 -11.91
N ASP A 102 -12.33 -4.25 -10.83
CA ASP A 102 -12.27 -5.18 -9.70
C ASP A 102 -13.53 -5.12 -8.84
N PRO A 103 -14.40 -6.15 -8.87
CA PRO A 103 -15.67 -6.13 -8.16
C PRO A 103 -15.51 -6.30 -6.65
N PHE A 104 -14.31 -6.57 -6.15
CA PHE A 104 -14.03 -6.72 -4.72
C PHE A 104 -13.62 -5.40 -4.06
N THR A 105 -13.54 -4.32 -4.83
CA THR A 105 -13.31 -2.96 -4.32
C THR A 105 -14.53 -2.48 -3.53
N HIS A 106 -14.32 -1.82 -2.39
CA HIS A 106 -15.40 -1.23 -1.61
C HIS A 106 -16.18 -0.16 -2.40
N GLY A 107 -15.46 0.65 -3.18
CA GLY A 107 -16.04 1.56 -4.16
C GLY A 107 -16.92 2.64 -3.52
N SER A 108 -16.56 3.13 -2.33
CA SER A 108 -17.32 4.22 -1.69
C SER A 108 -17.03 5.58 -2.34
N GLU A 109 -17.89 6.58 -2.11
CA GLU A 109 -17.69 7.93 -2.66
C GLU A 109 -16.38 8.56 -2.17
N GLU A 110 -15.98 8.30 -0.93
CA GLU A 110 -14.74 8.82 -0.36
C GLU A 110 -13.49 8.28 -1.08
N GLN A 111 -13.59 7.11 -1.71
CA GLN A 111 -12.52 6.51 -2.51
C GLN A 111 -12.44 7.09 -3.94
N LYS A 112 -13.28 8.05 -4.30
CA LYS A 112 -13.20 8.76 -5.60
C LYS A 112 -11.94 9.64 -5.71
N PHE A 113 -11.46 10.18 -4.60
CA PHE A 113 -10.30 11.10 -4.58
C PHE A 113 -9.10 10.42 -3.94
N GLY A 114 -7.92 10.54 -4.55
CA GLY A 114 -6.68 10.03 -3.97
C GLY A 114 -6.23 10.81 -2.74
N GLY A 115 -5.35 10.22 -1.93
CA GLY A 115 -4.62 10.94 -0.88
C GLY A 115 -5.39 11.23 0.40
N ARG A 116 -6.39 10.40 0.72
CA ARG A 116 -7.17 10.47 1.96
C ARG A 116 -7.13 9.14 2.70
N TRP A 117 -7.42 9.18 3.99
CA TRP A 117 -7.67 8.00 4.80
C TRP A 117 -9.13 7.58 4.69
N TYR A 118 -9.35 6.32 4.31
CA TYR A 118 -10.66 5.70 4.27
C TYR A 118 -10.73 4.53 5.25
N PHE A 119 -11.61 4.64 6.24
CA PHE A 119 -11.92 3.52 7.13
C PHE A 119 -13.05 2.68 6.54
N HIS A 120 -12.91 1.35 6.59
CA HIS A 120 -13.90 0.44 6.05
C HIS A 120 -15.28 0.65 6.68
N ARG A 121 -16.28 0.76 5.81
CA ARG A 121 -17.69 0.94 6.17
C ARG A 121 -18.44 -0.38 6.22
N ALA A 122 -19.51 -0.45 7.02
CA ALA A 122 -20.37 -1.63 7.04
C ALA A 122 -21.00 -1.85 5.64
N PRO A 123 -21.17 -3.10 5.18
CA PRO A 123 -21.82 -3.32 3.90
C PRO A 123 -23.33 -3.06 4.05
N ARG A 124 -23.96 -2.34 3.12
CA ARG A 124 -25.41 -2.54 2.91
C ARG A 124 -25.59 -3.83 2.13
N ARG A 125 -26.66 -4.58 2.46
CA ARG A 125 -27.12 -5.65 1.59
C ARG A 125 -27.53 -5.02 0.26
N SER A 126 -26.76 -5.30 -0.78
CA SER A 126 -27.14 -5.02 -2.16
C SER A 126 -27.85 -6.24 -2.73
N ALA A 127 -28.93 -6.03 -3.48
CA ALA A 127 -29.53 -7.10 -4.29
C ALA A 127 -28.64 -7.48 -5.48
N ASP A 128 -27.69 -6.61 -5.84
CA ASP A 128 -26.70 -6.83 -6.88
C ASP A 128 -25.42 -7.45 -6.30
N SER A 129 -25.13 -8.70 -6.69
CA SER A 129 -23.93 -9.43 -6.26
C SER A 129 -22.62 -8.87 -6.83
N HIS A 130 -22.68 -7.92 -7.77
CA HIS A 130 -21.53 -7.27 -8.38
C HIS A 130 -21.14 -5.94 -7.71
N ARG A 131 -21.96 -5.41 -6.78
CA ARG A 131 -21.72 -4.09 -6.18
C ARG A 131 -22.05 -4.08 -4.68
N SER A 132 -21.06 -3.78 -3.84
CA SER A 132 -21.28 -3.46 -2.43
C SER A 132 -21.43 -1.95 -2.27
N SER A 133 -22.65 -1.43 -2.13
CA SER A 133 -22.84 -0.01 -1.77
C SER A 133 -22.52 0.18 -0.28
N THR A 134 -21.53 1.02 0.03
CA THR A 134 -21.00 1.20 1.40
C THR A 134 -21.01 2.65 1.91
N SER A 135 -21.25 3.64 1.05
CA SER A 135 -21.03 5.07 1.32
C SER A 135 -21.99 5.73 2.33
N LEU A 136 -23.07 5.05 2.75
CA LEU A 136 -24.09 5.59 3.67
C LEU A 136 -24.26 4.75 4.96
N THR A 137 -23.19 4.14 5.46
CA THR A 137 -23.24 3.29 6.65
C THR A 137 -22.22 3.69 7.71
N GLY A 138 -22.41 3.23 8.95
CA GLY A 138 -21.43 3.39 10.02
C GLY A 138 -20.11 2.68 9.73
N TYR A 139 -19.05 3.12 10.41
CA TYR A 139 -17.76 2.44 10.37
C TYR A 139 -17.86 1.00 10.85
N ARG A 140 -17.06 0.09 10.28
CA ARG A 140 -16.97 -1.28 10.82
C ARG A 140 -16.33 -1.25 12.21
N GLY A 141 -16.88 -2.06 13.11
CA GLY A 141 -16.29 -2.37 14.41
C GLY A 141 -15.75 -3.81 14.47
N GLY A 142 -15.28 -4.21 15.66
CA GLY A 142 -14.82 -5.57 15.92
C GLY A 142 -13.59 -5.96 15.10
N THR A 143 -13.58 -7.18 14.55
CA THR A 143 -12.43 -7.75 13.80
C THR A 143 -12.39 -7.39 12.32
N ARG A 144 -13.36 -6.59 11.83
CA ARG A 144 -13.55 -6.29 10.40
C ARG A 144 -13.21 -4.84 10.04
N LYS A 145 -12.38 -4.18 10.85
CA LYS A 145 -11.90 -2.82 10.56
C LYS A 145 -10.79 -2.88 9.51
N GLY A 146 -10.64 -1.79 8.77
CA GLY A 146 -9.58 -1.61 7.79
C GLY A 146 -9.35 -0.13 7.54
N LEU A 147 -8.15 0.20 7.09
CA LEU A 147 -7.70 1.56 6.78
C LEU A 147 -7.00 1.54 5.42
N ASP A 148 -7.58 2.26 4.47
CA ASP A 148 -7.06 2.41 3.12
C ASP A 148 -6.48 3.82 2.94
N LEU A 149 -5.35 3.92 2.23
CA LEU A 149 -4.99 5.14 1.53
C LEU A 149 -5.78 5.17 0.22
N THR A 150 -6.61 6.19 0.00
CA THR A 150 -7.42 6.26 -1.22
C THR A 150 -6.56 6.48 -2.46
N ILE A 151 -6.92 5.77 -3.53
CA ILE A 151 -6.39 5.93 -4.90
C ILE A 151 -7.57 6.11 -5.84
N GLY A 152 -7.49 7.03 -6.79
CA GLY A 152 -8.65 7.37 -7.61
C GLY A 152 -8.34 8.58 -8.48
N GLY A 153 -9.17 9.61 -8.39
CA GLY A 153 -8.91 10.90 -9.01
C GLY A 153 -7.88 11.75 -8.25
N PRO A 154 -7.68 13.00 -8.68
CA PRO A 154 -6.69 13.92 -8.10
C PRO A 154 -6.83 14.09 -6.57
N THR A 155 -5.71 14.37 -5.90
CA THR A 155 -5.66 14.54 -4.44
C THR A 155 -6.32 15.82 -3.94
N THR A 156 -6.44 16.82 -4.81
CA THR A 156 -7.18 18.07 -4.53
C THR A 156 -8.58 17.97 -5.13
N SER A 157 -9.60 18.01 -4.29
CA SER A 157 -10.96 18.28 -4.76
C SER A 157 -10.98 19.71 -5.31
N ALA A 158 -11.54 19.92 -6.51
CA ALA A 158 -11.91 21.27 -6.93
C ALA A 158 -12.74 21.92 -5.80
N SER A 159 -12.51 23.22 -5.57
CA SER A 159 -13.11 24.01 -4.48
C SER A 159 -14.58 23.65 -4.24
N PRO A 160 -15.04 23.49 -2.98
CA PRO A 160 -16.45 23.27 -2.69
C PRO A 160 -17.35 24.43 -3.18
N TYR A 161 -16.79 25.62 -3.43
CA TYR A 161 -17.50 26.78 -3.98
C TYR A 161 -17.55 26.80 -5.51
N PHE A 162 -16.66 26.05 -6.16
CA PHE A 162 -16.68 25.82 -7.61
C PHE A 162 -16.66 24.31 -7.84
N PRO A 163 -17.78 23.60 -7.55
CA PRO A 163 -17.92 22.25 -8.06
C PRO A 163 -17.64 22.33 -9.57
N ALA A 164 -16.70 21.52 -10.05
CA ALA A 164 -16.47 21.39 -11.48
C ALA A 164 -17.85 21.20 -12.13
N ALA A 165 -18.16 22.02 -13.14
CA ALA A 165 -19.44 22.00 -13.83
C ALA A 165 -19.70 20.57 -14.34
N GLY A 166 -20.48 19.82 -13.56
CA GLY A 166 -20.54 18.37 -13.66
C GLY A 166 -21.44 17.86 -12.57
N GLY A 167 -22.75 18.15 -12.69
CA GLY A 167 -23.74 17.38 -11.96
C GLY A 167 -23.53 15.89 -12.26
N SER A 168 -23.75 15.03 -11.27
CA SER A 168 -23.71 13.58 -11.46
C SER A 168 -24.68 13.17 -12.56
N THR A 169 -24.21 13.13 -13.80
CA THR A 169 -24.83 12.38 -14.88
C THR A 169 -24.52 10.91 -14.62
N ALA A 170 -25.42 10.02 -15.03
CA ALA A 170 -25.27 8.59 -14.87
C ALA A 170 -24.07 7.98 -15.66
N ASP A 171 -23.29 8.82 -16.37
CA ASP A 171 -22.22 8.48 -17.31
C ASP A 171 -20.80 8.81 -16.83
N GLU A 172 -20.62 9.36 -15.62
CA GLU A 172 -19.26 9.60 -15.11
C GLU A 172 -18.53 8.25 -14.90
N PRO A 173 -17.35 8.05 -15.52
CA PRO A 173 -16.64 6.79 -15.45
C PRO A 173 -16.27 6.46 -14.00
N LEU A 174 -16.61 5.24 -13.57
CA LEU A 174 -16.44 4.82 -12.19
C LEU A 174 -14.94 4.64 -11.91
N LEU A 175 -14.36 5.53 -11.10
CA LEU A 175 -12.97 5.46 -10.63
C LEU A 175 -12.91 5.56 -9.11
N ARG A 176 -12.68 4.43 -8.44
CA ARG A 176 -12.63 4.34 -6.97
C ARG A 176 -11.63 3.28 -6.54
N GLY A 177 -10.83 3.56 -5.53
CA GLY A 177 -9.91 2.56 -5.02
C GLY A 177 -9.24 2.92 -3.70
N GLY A 178 -8.48 1.96 -3.19
CA GLY A 178 -7.73 2.08 -1.97
C GLY A 178 -6.54 1.13 -1.91
N ALA A 179 -5.52 1.55 -1.18
CA ALA A 179 -4.41 0.72 -0.73
C ALA A 179 -4.63 0.41 0.76
N LEU A 180 -5.16 -0.78 1.05
CA LEU A 180 -5.42 -1.27 2.40
C LEU A 180 -4.08 -1.53 3.11
N LEU A 181 -3.87 -0.86 4.24
CA LEU A 181 -2.72 -1.13 5.10
C LEU A 181 -2.97 -2.39 5.93
N ARG A 182 -1.99 -3.30 5.96
CA ARG A 182 -2.15 -4.62 6.59
C ARG A 182 -1.20 -4.88 7.72
N SER A 183 0.08 -4.54 7.56
CA SER A 183 1.08 -4.74 8.60
C SER A 183 1.99 -3.53 8.71
N LEU A 184 2.27 -3.14 9.95
CA LEU A 184 3.17 -2.05 10.31
C LEU A 184 4.26 -2.54 11.25
N ARG A 185 5.42 -1.89 11.24
CA ARG A 185 6.45 -2.02 12.28
C ARG A 185 6.65 -0.68 12.96
N ARG A 186 6.45 -0.61 14.27
CA ARG A 186 6.70 0.59 15.05
C ARG A 186 8.21 0.84 15.11
N VAL A 187 8.64 2.06 14.81
CA VAL A 187 10.07 2.39 14.70
C VAL A 187 10.77 2.34 16.06
N SER A 188 10.09 2.79 17.13
CA SER A 188 10.72 2.95 18.45
C SER A 188 11.14 1.63 19.13
N ASP A 189 10.43 0.54 18.84
CA ASP A 189 10.65 -0.75 19.51
C ASP A 189 10.60 -1.96 18.58
N SER A 190 10.53 -1.73 17.26
CA SER A 190 10.42 -2.78 16.24
C SER A 190 9.19 -3.70 16.39
N LYS A 191 8.18 -3.32 17.18
CA LYS A 191 6.97 -4.13 17.34
C LYS A 191 6.21 -4.20 16.03
N VAL A 192 5.90 -5.41 15.58
CA VAL A 192 5.09 -5.65 14.38
C VAL A 192 3.61 -5.73 14.77
N ILE A 193 2.77 -4.96 14.08
CA ILE A 193 1.32 -4.98 14.18
C ILE A 193 0.81 -5.60 12.88
N SER A 194 0.26 -6.81 12.97
CA SER A 194 -0.20 -7.58 11.79
C SER A 194 -1.71 -7.74 11.76
N GLY A 195 -2.33 -7.25 10.70
CA GLY A 195 -3.77 -7.33 10.46
C GLY A 195 -4.41 -5.94 10.42
N PRO A 196 -5.26 -5.66 9.41
CA PRO A 196 -5.93 -4.36 9.26
C PRO A 196 -6.67 -3.89 10.51
N SER A 197 -7.34 -4.81 11.21
CA SER A 197 -8.12 -4.45 12.38
C SER A 197 -7.27 -4.03 13.57
N LEU A 198 -6.15 -4.71 13.80
CA LEU A 198 -5.20 -4.39 14.89
C LEU A 198 -4.44 -3.10 14.60
N LEU A 199 -4.16 -2.82 13.32
CA LEU A 199 -3.61 -1.55 12.88
C LEU A 199 -4.56 -0.40 13.25
N VAL A 200 -5.85 -0.51 12.92
CA VAL A 200 -6.85 0.49 13.30
C VAL A 200 -6.93 0.64 14.83
N ASP A 201 -6.93 -0.46 15.59
CA ASP A 201 -6.92 -0.41 17.06
C ASP A 201 -5.69 0.33 17.60
N GLN A 202 -4.52 0.14 16.98
CA GLN A 202 -3.30 0.83 17.36
C GLN A 202 -3.37 2.34 17.07
N VAL A 203 -4.00 2.76 15.97
CA VAL A 203 -4.22 4.18 15.64
C VAL A 203 -5.20 4.81 16.64
N LEU A 204 -6.30 4.13 16.97
CA LEU A 204 -7.28 4.58 17.97
C LEU A 204 -6.62 4.78 19.34
N LEU A 205 -5.87 3.78 19.79
CA LEU A 205 -5.14 3.82 21.06
C LEU A 205 -4.17 5.01 21.13
N LEU A 206 -3.37 5.23 20.08
CA LEU A 206 -2.38 6.31 20.05
C LEU A 206 -2.97 7.70 19.86
N SER A 207 -4.22 7.77 19.39
CA SER A 207 -4.95 9.03 19.22
C SER A 207 -5.88 9.33 20.39
N ASP A 208 -5.82 8.53 21.46
CA ASP A 208 -6.71 8.59 22.62
C ASP A 208 -8.20 8.62 22.20
N SER A 209 -8.56 7.75 21.26
CA SER A 209 -9.89 7.70 20.67
C SER A 209 -10.61 6.39 20.97
N THR A 210 -11.89 6.49 21.31
CA THR A 210 -12.71 5.33 21.69
C THR A 210 -13.34 4.61 20.50
N SER A 211 -13.44 5.28 19.34
CA SER A 211 -14.04 4.73 18.13
C SER A 211 -13.55 5.46 16.89
N ILE A 212 -13.73 4.85 15.70
CA ILE A 212 -13.38 5.51 14.43
C ILE A 212 -14.19 6.81 14.23
N SER A 213 -15.44 6.86 14.73
CA SER A 213 -16.26 8.08 14.63
C SER A 213 -15.65 9.22 15.44
N ASP A 214 -15.32 8.94 16.71
CA ASP A 214 -14.66 9.88 17.61
C ASP A 214 -13.31 10.35 17.03
N LEU A 215 -12.51 9.42 16.49
CA LEU A 215 -11.23 9.74 15.85
C LEU A 215 -11.40 10.74 14.71
N VAL A 216 -12.30 10.45 13.76
CA VAL A 216 -12.44 11.26 12.56
C VAL A 216 -13.15 12.58 12.86
N GLN A 217 -14.21 12.57 13.66
CA GLN A 217 -15.05 13.75 13.91
C GLN A 217 -14.43 14.67 14.96
N GLU A 218 -14.04 14.13 16.11
CA GLU A 218 -13.60 14.91 17.26
C GLU A 218 -12.08 15.12 17.26
N LYS A 219 -11.31 14.05 17.07
CA LYS A 219 -9.85 14.15 17.17
C LYS A 219 -9.21 14.79 15.95
N TRP A 220 -9.70 14.47 14.75
CA TRP A 220 -9.20 14.99 13.47
C TRP A 220 -10.00 16.17 12.92
N GLY A 221 -11.16 16.52 13.51
CA GLY A 221 -11.99 17.63 13.03
C GLY A 221 -12.53 17.43 11.61
N GLY A 222 -12.72 16.17 11.18
CA GLY A 222 -13.14 15.80 9.83
C GLY A 222 -12.02 15.79 8.78
N ASP A 223 -10.79 16.15 9.12
CA ASP A 223 -9.66 16.10 8.20
C ASP A 223 -9.17 14.66 8.02
N THR A 224 -9.31 14.17 6.79
CA THR A 224 -8.88 12.82 6.39
C THR A 224 -7.71 12.86 5.41
N ALA A 225 -7.05 14.01 5.23
CA ALA A 225 -5.88 14.11 4.36
C ALA A 225 -4.77 13.17 4.83
N ALA A 226 -4.19 12.42 3.90
CA ALA A 226 -3.10 11.48 4.21
C ALA A 226 -1.72 12.15 4.31
N PHE A 227 -1.64 13.45 4.05
CA PHE A 227 -0.41 14.23 3.99
C PHE A 227 -0.42 15.30 5.06
N ALA A 228 0.75 15.61 5.60
CA ALA A 228 0.87 16.59 6.67
C ALA A 228 0.25 17.93 6.23
N PRO A 229 -0.59 18.55 7.08
CA PRO A 229 -1.19 19.84 6.74
C PRO A 229 -0.08 20.90 6.65
N THR A 230 -0.18 21.76 5.64
CA THR A 230 0.76 22.88 5.44
C THR A 230 0.59 23.98 6.48
N THR A 231 -0.55 24.01 7.16
CA THR A 231 -0.86 24.94 8.24
C THR A 231 -1.15 24.18 9.52
N PRO A 232 -0.73 24.70 10.70
CA PRO A 232 -1.07 24.10 11.98
C PRO A 232 -2.60 23.98 12.12
N THR A 233 -3.09 22.77 12.31
CA THR A 233 -4.50 22.53 12.61
C THR A 233 -4.68 22.47 14.13
N ASN A 234 -5.82 22.97 14.63
CA ASN A 234 -6.20 22.86 16.05
C ASN A 234 -6.66 21.44 16.43
N THR A 235 -6.24 20.41 15.69
CA THR A 235 -6.65 19.02 15.95
C THR A 235 -5.82 18.41 17.07
N THR A 236 -6.47 17.61 17.92
CA THR A 236 -5.81 16.94 19.05
C THR A 236 -5.00 15.74 18.60
N ALA A 237 -5.39 15.11 17.49
CA ALA A 237 -4.63 14.06 16.83
C ALA A 237 -4.61 14.22 15.30
N SER A 238 -3.69 13.50 14.64
CA SER A 238 -3.62 13.42 13.17
C SER A 238 -2.89 12.16 12.73
N LEU A 239 -3.25 11.63 11.56
CA LEU A 239 -2.55 10.54 10.89
C LEU A 239 -2.05 11.02 9.52
N TYR A 240 -0.77 10.87 9.24
CA TYR A 240 -0.21 11.33 7.96
C TYR A 240 1.01 10.51 7.51
N LEU A 241 1.32 10.60 6.23
CA LEU A 241 2.53 10.06 5.62
C LEU A 241 3.66 11.09 5.72
N LYS A 242 4.80 10.66 6.26
CA LYS A 242 6.01 11.46 6.40
C LYS A 242 7.12 10.85 5.54
N PRO A 243 7.74 11.59 4.61
CA PRO A 243 8.87 11.08 3.86
C PRO A 243 9.99 10.58 4.79
N ARG A 244 10.56 9.42 4.48
CA ARG A 244 11.76 8.95 5.19
C ARG A 244 12.95 9.83 4.79
N PRO A 245 13.86 10.13 5.72
CA PRO A 245 15.13 10.73 5.37
C PRO A 245 15.84 9.89 4.31
N ALA A 246 16.46 10.55 3.33
CA ALA A 246 17.27 9.86 2.34
C ALA A 246 18.50 9.26 3.02
N ASN A 247 18.42 7.99 3.42
CA ASN A 247 19.59 7.23 3.86
C ASN A 247 20.32 6.70 2.63
N SER A 248 21.50 7.25 2.36
CA SER A 248 22.30 6.94 1.16
C SER A 248 22.94 5.54 1.16
N ASN A 249 22.93 4.79 2.27
CA ASN A 249 23.77 3.60 2.44
C ASN A 249 23.06 2.30 2.88
N SER A 250 21.75 2.30 3.17
CA SER A 250 21.05 1.06 3.51
C SER A 250 20.40 0.44 2.26
N LEU A 251 20.78 -0.80 1.93
CA LEU A 251 20.09 -1.59 0.90
C LEU A 251 18.59 -1.66 1.22
N ARG A 252 17.76 -1.18 0.29
CA ARG A 252 16.30 -1.28 0.41
C ARG A 252 15.89 -2.76 0.38
N PRO A 253 15.03 -3.23 1.30
CA PRO A 253 14.57 -4.61 1.27
C PRO A 253 13.84 -4.89 -0.06
N PRO A 254 13.91 -6.12 -0.60
CA PRO A 254 13.12 -6.47 -1.77
C PRO A 254 11.62 -6.36 -1.47
N VAL A 255 10.87 -5.80 -2.42
CA VAL A 255 9.41 -5.82 -2.41
C VAL A 255 8.94 -7.07 -3.14
N TYR A 256 8.10 -7.84 -2.45
CA TYR A 256 7.45 -9.02 -2.99
C TYR A 256 5.99 -8.71 -3.29
N ARG A 257 5.43 -9.44 -4.25
CA ARG A 257 4.01 -9.36 -4.61
C ARG A 257 3.35 -10.71 -4.48
N SER A 258 2.09 -10.74 -4.03
CA SER A 258 1.30 -11.96 -3.94
C SER A 258 -0.18 -11.69 -4.23
N PRO A 259 -0.99 -12.74 -4.41
CA PRO A 259 -2.44 -12.65 -4.24
C PRO A 259 -2.86 -11.96 -2.94
N ARG A 260 -4.02 -11.31 -2.99
CA ARG A 260 -4.67 -10.70 -1.82
C ARG A 260 -5.17 -11.77 -0.85
N ILE A 261 -5.26 -11.39 0.42
CA ILE A 261 -5.78 -12.20 1.50
C ILE A 261 -7.31 -12.01 1.58
N GLY A 262 -8.04 -13.10 1.76
CA GLY A 262 -9.50 -13.08 1.98
C GLY A 262 -10.36 -13.21 0.73
N LEU A 263 -9.76 -13.31 -0.46
CA LEU A 263 -10.48 -13.77 -1.66
C LEU A 263 -10.51 -15.31 -1.72
N GLU A 264 -11.68 -15.83 -2.05
CA GLU A 264 -11.91 -17.26 -2.22
C GLU A 264 -12.87 -17.54 -3.38
N LEU A 265 -12.78 -18.78 -3.90
CA LEU A 265 -13.59 -19.27 -5.00
C LEU A 265 -14.86 -20.03 -4.52
N SER A 266 -15.04 -20.19 -3.21
CA SER A 266 -16.11 -21.00 -2.63
C SER A 266 -17.50 -20.36 -2.67
N HIS A 267 -17.57 -19.07 -3.05
CA HIS A 267 -18.83 -18.35 -3.14
C HIS A 267 -19.78 -19.07 -4.13
N PRO A 268 -21.07 -19.31 -3.78
CA PRO A 268 -21.98 -20.12 -4.60
C PRO A 268 -22.17 -19.63 -6.04
N GLY A 269 -22.10 -18.31 -6.26
CA GLY A 269 -22.17 -17.71 -7.60
C GLY A 269 -20.88 -17.85 -8.43
N THR A 270 -19.80 -18.41 -7.88
CA THR A 270 -18.55 -18.60 -8.61
C THR A 270 -18.70 -19.76 -9.60
N THR A 271 -18.38 -19.53 -10.87
CA THR A 271 -18.29 -20.58 -11.87
C THR A 271 -16.84 -20.95 -12.12
N ALA A 272 -16.58 -22.21 -12.49
CA ALA A 272 -15.26 -22.69 -12.85
C ALA A 272 -14.89 -22.26 -14.29
N SER A 273 -14.96 -20.95 -14.54
CA SER A 273 -14.62 -20.31 -15.81
C SER A 273 -13.38 -19.44 -15.65
N PRO A 274 -12.43 -19.47 -16.60
CA PRO A 274 -11.25 -18.60 -16.58
C PRO A 274 -11.60 -17.11 -16.70
N THR A 275 -12.80 -16.77 -17.17
CA THR A 275 -13.29 -15.39 -17.29
C THR A 275 -14.11 -14.92 -16.10
N HIS A 276 -14.45 -15.82 -15.16
CA HIS A 276 -15.24 -15.44 -13.99
C HIS A 276 -14.42 -14.46 -13.10
N PRO A 277 -14.98 -13.33 -12.64
CA PRO A 277 -14.19 -12.30 -11.94
C PRO A 277 -13.40 -12.82 -10.74
N ARG A 278 -13.99 -13.68 -9.89
CA ARG A 278 -13.24 -14.31 -8.77
C ARG A 278 -12.04 -15.13 -9.25
N VAL A 279 -12.16 -15.84 -10.36
CA VAL A 279 -11.08 -16.66 -10.94
C VAL A 279 -10.00 -15.78 -11.54
N VAL A 280 -10.38 -14.67 -12.20
CA VAL A 280 -9.47 -13.68 -12.78
C VAL A 280 -8.68 -12.90 -11.73
N PHE A 281 -9.36 -12.43 -10.68
CA PHE A 281 -8.78 -11.49 -9.71
C PHE A 281 -8.12 -12.15 -8.49
N LEU A 282 -8.46 -13.40 -8.17
CA LEU A 282 -7.84 -14.11 -7.06
C LEU A 282 -6.32 -14.28 -7.22
N PRO A 283 -5.76 -14.66 -8.39
CA PRO A 283 -4.32 -14.81 -8.54
C PRO A 283 -3.56 -13.49 -8.78
N LYS A 284 -4.26 -12.35 -8.88
CA LYS A 284 -3.61 -11.08 -9.21
C LYS A 284 -2.65 -10.65 -8.10
N PRO A 285 -1.42 -10.20 -8.45
CA PRO A 285 -0.37 -9.88 -7.49
C PRO A 285 -0.56 -8.48 -6.84
N TYR A 286 -1.72 -8.23 -6.24
CA TYR A 286 -2.12 -6.91 -5.72
C TYR A 286 -1.77 -6.69 -4.25
N ARG A 287 -1.19 -7.69 -3.57
CA ARG A 287 -0.61 -7.55 -2.24
C ARG A 287 0.88 -7.28 -2.35
N TYR A 288 1.36 -6.20 -1.75
CA TYR A 288 2.76 -5.77 -1.76
C TYR A 288 3.32 -5.84 -0.35
N PHE A 289 4.52 -6.36 -0.18
CA PHE A 289 5.13 -6.50 1.13
C PHE A 289 6.65 -6.57 1.12
N THR A 290 7.25 -6.20 2.25
CA THR A 290 8.67 -6.39 2.58
C THR A 290 8.79 -7.26 3.83
N HIS A 291 10.00 -7.72 4.15
CA HIS A 291 10.28 -8.54 5.33
C HIS A 291 9.35 -9.77 5.50
N PRO A 292 9.30 -10.70 4.53
CA PRO A 292 8.40 -11.85 4.57
C PRO A 292 8.52 -12.69 5.86
N GLU A 293 9.70 -12.74 6.47
CA GLU A 293 10.01 -13.41 7.73
C GLU A 293 9.22 -12.86 8.93
N LEU A 294 8.78 -11.60 8.87
CA LEU A 294 8.00 -10.94 9.92
C LEU A 294 6.48 -11.15 9.75
N LEU A 295 6.02 -11.61 8.58
CA LEU A 295 4.60 -11.72 8.24
C LEU A 295 4.02 -13.09 8.62
N THR A 296 3.99 -13.38 9.91
CA THR A 296 3.66 -14.71 10.44
C THR A 296 2.18 -14.93 10.76
N ALA A 297 1.40 -13.86 10.94
CA ALA A 297 0.02 -13.94 11.44
C ALA A 297 -0.99 -14.38 10.37
N ASN A 298 -1.19 -13.57 9.32
CA ASN A 298 -2.19 -13.79 8.28
C ASN A 298 -1.54 -13.87 6.90
N GLY A 299 -2.06 -14.74 6.03
CA GLY A 299 -1.61 -14.83 4.64
C GLY A 299 -0.21 -15.42 4.45
N ARG A 300 0.21 -16.31 5.34
CA ARG A 300 1.55 -16.95 5.26
C ARG A 300 1.72 -17.75 3.96
N SER A 301 0.66 -18.41 3.48
CA SER A 301 0.68 -19.14 2.20
C SER A 301 0.79 -18.20 0.99
N GLN A 302 0.11 -17.04 1.03
CA GLN A 302 0.21 -15.97 0.04
C GLN A 302 1.62 -15.39 0.01
N THR A 303 2.20 -15.14 1.19
CA THR A 303 3.57 -14.67 1.36
C THR A 303 4.57 -15.66 0.75
N PHE A 304 4.44 -16.95 1.09
CA PHE A 304 5.23 -18.01 0.49
C PHE A 304 5.11 -18.01 -1.04
N LEU A 305 3.89 -17.96 -1.57
CA LEU A 305 3.64 -17.97 -3.01
C LEU A 305 4.28 -16.76 -3.70
N GLY A 306 4.16 -15.56 -3.12
CA GLY A 306 4.75 -14.35 -3.68
C GLY A 306 6.28 -14.40 -3.75
N VAL A 307 6.92 -14.96 -2.72
CA VAL A 307 8.37 -15.19 -2.73
C VAL A 307 8.73 -16.26 -3.77
N LEU A 308 8.01 -17.37 -3.83
CA LEU A 308 8.21 -18.42 -4.84
C LEU A 308 8.14 -17.87 -6.27
N GLN A 309 7.09 -17.09 -6.58
CA GLN A 309 6.90 -16.49 -7.90
C GLN A 309 8.03 -15.48 -8.24
N THR A 310 8.44 -14.66 -7.26
CA THR A 310 9.53 -13.70 -7.43
C THR A 310 10.88 -14.39 -7.69
N LEU A 311 11.17 -15.50 -6.98
CA LEU A 311 12.41 -16.25 -7.17
C LEU A 311 12.42 -17.00 -8.52
N ARG A 312 11.27 -17.51 -8.97
CA ARG A 312 11.12 -18.13 -10.30
C ARG A 312 11.29 -17.12 -11.42
N SER A 313 10.67 -15.94 -11.33
CA SER A 313 10.73 -14.92 -12.40
C SER A 313 12.12 -14.29 -12.59
N ARG A 314 12.98 -14.34 -11.56
CA ARG A 314 14.38 -13.89 -11.65
C ARG A 314 15.31 -14.88 -12.37
N GLY A 315 14.78 -16.02 -12.85
CA GLY A 315 15.50 -16.96 -13.72
C GLY A 315 16.63 -17.74 -13.06
N GLN A 316 16.85 -17.60 -11.75
CA GLN A 316 18.00 -18.20 -11.06
C GLN A 316 17.90 -19.72 -10.83
N TYR A 317 16.71 -20.31 -11.02
CA TYR A 317 16.44 -21.71 -10.65
C TYR A 317 15.72 -22.53 -11.75
N GLY A 318 15.60 -21.98 -12.96
CA GLY A 318 14.89 -22.61 -14.08
C GLY A 318 13.38 -22.84 -13.83
N ASP A 319 12.74 -23.62 -14.69
CA ASP A 319 11.30 -23.93 -14.60
C ASP A 319 10.95 -25.00 -13.55
N THR A 320 11.95 -25.61 -12.91
CA THR A 320 11.72 -26.70 -11.97
C THR A 320 11.24 -26.17 -10.62
N ILE A 321 9.97 -26.43 -10.29
CA ILE A 321 9.33 -25.98 -9.03
C ILE A 321 10.03 -26.54 -7.78
N VAL A 322 10.57 -27.76 -7.86
CA VAL A 322 11.25 -28.43 -6.74
C VAL A 322 12.75 -28.46 -7.02
N HIS A 323 13.45 -27.41 -6.62
CA HIS A 323 14.90 -27.29 -6.77
C HIS A 323 15.54 -26.96 -5.41
N THR A 324 16.62 -27.64 -5.03
CA THR A 324 17.24 -27.51 -3.68
C THR A 324 17.70 -26.07 -3.39
N GLY A 325 18.23 -25.37 -4.40
CA GLY A 325 18.60 -23.95 -4.27
C GLY A 325 17.39 -23.04 -4.01
N LEU A 326 16.27 -23.30 -4.68
CA LEU A 326 15.03 -22.55 -4.51
C LEU A 326 14.44 -22.77 -3.11
N GLN A 327 14.41 -24.04 -2.66
CA GLN A 327 13.98 -24.39 -1.30
C GLN A 327 14.81 -23.66 -0.23
N ARG A 328 16.14 -23.67 -0.36
CA ARG A 328 17.02 -22.96 0.58
C ARG A 328 16.71 -21.47 0.63
N LYS A 329 16.53 -20.83 -0.54
CA LYS A 329 16.23 -19.40 -0.60
C LYS A 329 14.84 -19.06 -0.05
N LEU A 330 13.85 -19.92 -0.28
CA LEU A 330 12.52 -19.77 0.34
C LEU A 330 12.60 -19.82 1.86
N ILE A 331 13.35 -20.76 2.43
CA ILE A 331 13.54 -20.86 3.89
C ILE A 331 14.20 -19.58 4.42
N GLU A 332 15.28 -19.14 3.79
CA GLU A 332 16.03 -17.93 4.18
C GLU A 332 15.15 -16.68 4.17
N VAL A 333 14.38 -16.47 3.09
CA VAL A 333 13.59 -15.24 2.90
C VAL A 333 12.30 -15.24 3.73
N THR A 334 11.65 -16.39 3.87
CA THR A 334 10.32 -16.46 4.53
C THR A 334 10.38 -16.83 6.01
N GLY A 335 11.51 -17.32 6.51
CA GLY A 335 11.62 -17.89 7.85
C GLY A 335 10.74 -19.12 8.07
N ILE A 336 10.23 -19.76 7.01
CA ILE A 336 9.42 -20.98 7.10
C ILE A 336 10.36 -22.19 7.29
N ARG A 337 9.98 -23.11 8.19
CA ARG A 337 10.74 -24.34 8.45
C ARG A 337 10.84 -25.19 7.19
N GLU A 338 11.98 -25.86 7.02
CA GLU A 338 12.30 -26.67 5.85
C GLU A 338 11.20 -27.68 5.48
N ALA A 339 10.75 -28.49 6.45
CA ALA A 339 9.70 -29.47 6.22
C ALA A 339 8.39 -28.85 5.69
N THR A 340 8.06 -27.64 6.15
CA THR A 340 6.89 -26.90 5.69
C THR A 340 7.08 -26.33 4.29
N VAL A 341 8.27 -25.79 3.98
CA VAL A 341 8.60 -25.33 2.61
C VAL A 341 8.50 -26.47 1.61
N LYS A 342 9.07 -27.64 1.94
CA LYS A 342 9.01 -28.83 1.08
C LYS A 342 7.55 -29.21 0.79
N LYS A 343 6.73 -29.32 1.84
CA LYS A 343 5.30 -29.61 1.70
C LYS A 343 4.57 -28.57 0.83
N TYR A 344 4.84 -27.28 1.05
CA TYR A 344 4.20 -26.20 0.29
C TYR A 344 4.56 -26.24 -1.20
N LEU A 345 5.82 -26.57 -1.53
CA LEU A 345 6.25 -26.78 -2.92
C LEU A 345 5.54 -27.99 -3.55
N GLU A 346 5.42 -29.10 -2.81
CA GLU A 346 4.70 -30.31 -3.26
C GLU A 346 3.21 -30.04 -3.51
N ASP A 347 2.54 -29.34 -2.59
CA ASP A 347 1.14 -28.93 -2.72
C ASP A 347 0.94 -28.04 -3.95
N TYR A 348 1.79 -27.03 -4.12
CA TYR A 348 1.76 -26.14 -5.29
C TYR A 348 1.96 -26.90 -6.60
N LYS A 349 3.00 -27.75 -6.66
CA LYS A 349 3.31 -28.57 -7.82
C LYS A 349 2.17 -29.54 -8.16
N SER A 350 1.55 -30.17 -7.16
CA SER A 350 0.39 -31.05 -7.39
C SER A 350 -0.77 -30.29 -8.04
N GLY A 351 -0.98 -29.03 -7.67
CA GLY A 351 -1.93 -28.12 -8.32
C GLY A 351 -1.60 -27.87 -9.79
N VAL A 352 -0.34 -27.54 -10.09
CA VAL A 352 0.13 -27.31 -11.46
C VAL A 352 -0.01 -28.58 -12.32
N ASP A 353 0.38 -29.75 -11.79
CA ASP A 353 0.39 -30.98 -12.57
C ASP A 353 -1.05 -31.52 -12.80
N ARG A 354 -1.84 -31.62 -11.73
CA ARG A 354 -3.09 -32.42 -11.69
C ARG A 354 -4.31 -31.67 -11.20
N GLY A 355 -4.18 -30.39 -10.88
CA GLY A 355 -5.26 -29.58 -10.32
C GLY A 355 -6.48 -29.46 -11.23
N LYS A 356 -7.67 -29.37 -10.61
CA LYS A 356 -8.94 -29.14 -11.32
C LYS A 356 -9.67 -27.97 -10.66
N LEU A 357 -9.93 -26.90 -11.43
CA LEU A 357 -10.56 -25.68 -10.89
C LEU A 357 -11.90 -25.97 -10.19
N LYS A 358 -12.70 -26.90 -10.73
CA LYS A 358 -14.00 -27.31 -10.15
C LYS A 358 -13.89 -27.78 -8.69
N SER A 359 -12.74 -28.29 -8.25
CA SER A 359 -12.52 -28.73 -6.87
C SER A 359 -12.43 -27.58 -5.87
N PHE A 360 -12.23 -26.35 -6.34
CA PHE A 360 -12.04 -25.16 -5.50
C PHE A 360 -13.18 -24.15 -5.62
N VAL A 361 -14.14 -24.39 -6.50
CA VAL A 361 -15.22 -23.45 -6.82
C VAL A 361 -16.52 -23.87 -6.12
N GLY A 362 -17.24 -22.90 -5.56
CA GLY A 362 -18.52 -23.14 -4.87
C GLY A 362 -18.35 -23.95 -3.57
N PRO A 363 -19.38 -24.68 -3.12
CA PRO A 363 -19.34 -25.43 -1.86
C PRO A 363 -18.13 -26.36 -1.70
N PRO A 364 -17.66 -27.10 -2.74
CA PRO A 364 -16.44 -27.91 -2.65
C PRO A 364 -15.17 -27.13 -2.28
N GLY A 365 -15.10 -25.85 -2.62
CA GLY A 365 -13.96 -24.99 -2.35
C GLY A 365 -13.92 -24.37 -0.96
N LYS A 366 -14.92 -24.64 -0.11
CA LYS A 366 -15.03 -23.99 1.19
C LYS A 366 -13.79 -24.27 2.05
N GLY A 367 -13.15 -23.21 2.55
CA GLY A 367 -11.94 -23.32 3.37
C GLY A 367 -10.64 -23.52 2.58
N ALA A 368 -10.69 -23.58 1.24
CA ALA A 368 -9.48 -23.71 0.42
C ALA A 368 -8.49 -22.56 0.68
N SER A 369 -8.98 -21.32 0.83
CA SER A 369 -8.14 -20.16 1.13
C SER A 369 -7.62 -20.10 2.58
N SER A 370 -8.13 -20.94 3.48
CA SER A 370 -7.74 -20.98 4.90
C SER A 370 -6.73 -22.08 5.22
N SER A 371 -6.65 -23.13 4.39
CA SER A 371 -5.68 -24.22 4.51
C SER A 371 -4.48 -23.95 3.59
N PRO A 372 -3.24 -23.92 4.08
CA PRO A 372 -2.07 -23.72 3.22
C PRO A 372 -1.97 -24.74 2.08
N SER A 373 -2.20 -26.03 2.35
CA SER A 373 -2.11 -27.08 1.34
C SER A 373 -3.16 -26.92 0.25
N SER A 374 -4.42 -26.69 0.63
CA SER A 374 -5.52 -26.49 -0.32
C SER A 374 -5.33 -25.20 -1.12
N TYR A 375 -4.90 -24.13 -0.45
CA TYR A 375 -4.61 -22.84 -1.09
C TYR A 375 -3.51 -22.98 -2.14
N LEU A 376 -2.37 -23.57 -1.79
CA LEU A 376 -1.25 -23.71 -2.73
C LEU A 376 -1.59 -24.63 -3.90
N THR A 377 -2.32 -25.72 -3.66
CA THR A 377 -2.84 -26.58 -4.75
C THR A 377 -3.79 -25.79 -5.66
N MET A 378 -4.69 -24.98 -5.10
CA MET A 378 -5.59 -24.10 -5.87
C MET A 378 -4.81 -23.09 -6.71
N MET A 379 -3.78 -22.46 -6.13
CA MET A 379 -2.96 -21.48 -6.83
C MET A 379 -2.15 -22.09 -7.96
N GLY A 380 -1.59 -23.29 -7.78
CA GLY A 380 -0.95 -24.02 -8.87
C GLY A 380 -1.94 -24.41 -9.98
N THR A 381 -3.17 -24.78 -9.61
CA THR A 381 -4.26 -25.06 -10.57
C THR A 381 -4.59 -23.82 -11.41
N LEU A 382 -4.61 -22.63 -10.78
CA LEU A 382 -4.87 -21.37 -11.47
C LEU A 382 -3.70 -20.95 -12.37
N GLU A 383 -2.45 -21.14 -11.95
CA GLU A 383 -1.28 -20.90 -12.83
C GLU A 383 -1.41 -21.74 -14.10
N LYS A 384 -1.66 -23.04 -13.97
CA LYS A 384 -1.86 -23.94 -15.12
C LYS A 384 -2.98 -23.43 -16.03
N LEU A 385 -4.16 -23.14 -15.46
CA LEU A 385 -5.30 -22.67 -16.22
C LEU A 385 -4.96 -21.44 -17.07
N PHE A 386 -4.28 -20.44 -16.49
CA PHE A 386 -3.96 -19.21 -17.21
C PHE A 386 -2.83 -19.39 -18.23
N LEU A 387 -1.91 -20.34 -18.02
CA LEU A 387 -0.92 -20.72 -19.04
C LEU A 387 -1.58 -21.42 -20.23
N ASP A 388 -2.48 -22.38 -19.97
CA ASP A 388 -3.19 -23.15 -21.01
C ASP A 388 -4.15 -22.28 -21.85
N THR A 389 -4.64 -21.16 -21.29
CA THR A 389 -5.57 -20.25 -21.98
C THR A 389 -4.89 -19.09 -22.73
N LYS A 390 -3.57 -18.91 -22.62
CA LYS A 390 -2.89 -17.92 -23.46
C LYS A 390 -2.91 -18.42 -24.91
N PRO A 391 -3.34 -17.61 -25.90
CA PRO A 391 -3.21 -17.99 -27.29
C PRO A 391 -1.73 -18.26 -27.58
N ALA A 392 -1.43 -19.39 -28.24
CA ALA A 392 -0.09 -19.65 -28.73
C ALA A 392 0.27 -18.51 -29.70
N ASP A 393 1.36 -17.79 -29.43
CA ASP A 393 1.95 -16.87 -30.39
C ASP A 393 2.29 -17.69 -31.65
N HIS A 394 1.46 -17.57 -32.68
CA HIS A 394 1.79 -18.12 -34.00
C HIS A 394 3.00 -17.34 -34.52
N PRO A 395 4.11 -18.00 -34.88
CA PRO A 395 5.17 -17.32 -35.62
C PRO A 395 4.60 -16.93 -37.00
N PRO A 396 4.95 -15.74 -37.53
CA PRO A 396 4.62 -15.43 -38.92
C PRO A 396 5.38 -16.40 -39.84
N GLU A 397 4.64 -17.01 -40.78
CA GLU A 397 5.20 -17.70 -41.95
C GLU A 397 5.89 -16.70 -42.90
#